data_AF-A0A975KRW3-F1
#
_entry.id   AF-A0A975KRW3-F1
#
_cell.length_a   1.000
_cell.length_b   1.000
_cell.length_c   1.000
_cell.angle_alpha   90.00
_cell.angle_beta   90.00
_cell.angle_gamma   90.00
#
_symmetry.space_group_name_H-M   'P 1'
#
loop_
_entity.id
_entity.type
_entity.pdbx_description
1 polymer ?
#
loop_
_entity_poly.entity_id
_entity_poly.type
_entity_poly.pdbx_seq_one_letter_code
_entity_poly.pdbx_strand_id
1 'polypeptide(L)' 'MKEFKITYFFDEEHYIRRFIHTESQEKAEKLIQSERDQYISFTDSRGIYHELNTKDVRVTQVAEYHRVDKF' A
#
# COMPACT_ATOMS: atom_id res chain seq x y z
N MET A 1 13.63 4.74 -9.91
CA MET A 1 12.69 4.54 -8.80
C MET A 1 11.76 3.40 -9.17
N LYS A 2 11.44 2.53 -8.19
CA LYS A 2 10.54 1.39 -8.37
C LYS A 2 9.18 1.72 -7.79
N GLU A 3 8.13 1.21 -8.39
CA GLU A 3 6.77 1.31 -7.88
C GLU A 3 6.45 0.04 -7.09
N PHE A 4 5.84 0.18 -5.92
CA PHE A 4 5.39 -0.92 -5.09
C PHE A 4 3.89 -0.80 -4.85
N LYS A 5 3.18 -1.91 -5.05
CA LYS A 5 1.77 -2.06 -4.72
C LYS A 5 1.65 -2.63 -3.32
N ILE A 6 1.00 -1.88 -2.44
CA ILE A 6 0.66 -2.28 -1.09
C ILE A 6 -0.82 -2.63 -1.06
N THR A 7 -1.17 -3.78 -0.50
CA THR A 7 -2.58 -4.16 -0.28
C THR A 7 -2.81 -4.39 1.21
N TYR A 8 -3.73 -3.61 1.78
CA TYR A 8 -4.18 -3.73 3.17
C TYR A 8 -5.50 -4.51 3.19
N PHE A 9 -5.51 -5.67 3.85
CA PHE A 9 -6.69 -6.53 3.98
C PHE A 9 -7.30 -6.35 5.37
N PHE A 10 -8.58 -6.00 5.42
CA PHE A 10 -9.37 -5.94 6.66
C PHE A 10 -10.12 -7.25 6.89
N ASP A 11 -10.59 -7.87 5.80
CA ASP A 11 -11.14 -9.23 5.74
C ASP A 11 -10.97 -9.80 4.32
N GLU A 12 -11.73 -10.84 3.97
CA GLU A 12 -11.64 -11.53 2.67
C GLU A 12 -12.16 -10.69 1.49
N GLU A 13 -13.11 -9.78 1.73
CA GLU A 13 -13.77 -8.97 0.69
C GLU A 13 -13.29 -7.51 0.71
N HIS A 14 -12.86 -7.01 1.87
CA HIS A 14 -12.48 -5.62 2.07
C HIS A 14 -10.96 -5.45 2.08
N TYR A 15 -10.47 -4.80 1.02
CA TYR A 15 -9.07 -4.38 0.94
C TYR A 15 -8.92 -3.02 0.27
N ILE A 16 -7.83 -2.33 0.61
CA ILE A 16 -7.44 -1.05 0.01
C ILE A 16 -6.02 -1.18 -0.58
N ARG A 17 -5.79 -0.55 -1.74
CA ARG A 17 -4.49 -0.55 -2.41
C ARG A 17 -3.86 0.84 -2.38
N ARG A 18 -2.59 0.89 -2.00
CA ARG A 18 -1.74 2.07 -2.07
C ARG A 18 -0.56 1.78 -2.98
N PHE A 19 -0.19 2.75 -3.82
CA PHE A 19 1.02 2.68 -4.63
C PHE A 19 2.04 3.65 -4.06
N ILE A 20 3.28 3.17 -3.86
CA ILE A 20 4.39 4.00 -3.38
C ILE A 20 5.58 3.89 -4.33
N HIS A 21 6.39 4.94 -4.37
CA HIS A 21 7.62 4.99 -5.14
C HIS A 21 8.81 5.00 -4.19
N THR A 22 9.67 3.99 -4.29
CA THR A 22 10.89 3.91 -3.46
C THR A 22 12.01 3.18 -4.20
N GLU A 23 13.18 3.09 -3.59
CA GLU A 23 14.38 2.53 -4.23
C GLU A 23 14.46 1.02 -4.11
N SER A 24 13.86 0.42 -3.07
CA SER A 24 13.95 -1.01 -2.79
C SER A 24 12.77 -1.54 -1.98
N GLN A 25 12.56 -2.85 -2.03
CA GLN A 25 11.57 -3.57 -1.21
C GLN A 25 11.81 -3.31 0.29
N GLU A 26 13.07 -3.33 0.73
CA GLU A 26 13.42 -3.07 2.14
C GLU A 26 12.97 -1.67 2.60
N LYS A 27 13.13 -0.65 1.75
CA LYS A 27 12.63 0.70 2.07
C LYS A 27 11.10 0.78 2.09
N ALA A 28 10.42 0.02 1.22
CA ALA A 28 8.96 -0.09 1.25
C ALA A 28 8.48 -0.72 2.56
N GLU A 29 9.12 -1.80 3.00
CA GLU A 29 8.80 -2.49 4.25
C GLU A 29 9.08 -1.62 5.47
N LYS A 30 10.22 -0.91 5.51
CA LYS A 30 10.54 0.04 6.59
C LYS A 30 9.50 1.14 6.73
N LEU A 31 9.02 1.70 5.60
CA LEU A 31 7.96 2.71 5.62
C LEU A 31 6.68 2.14 6.24
N ILE A 32 6.25 0.96 5.80
CA ILE A 32 5.03 0.32 6.29
C ILE A 32 5.16 -0.03 7.78
N GLN A 33 6.33 -0.48 8.22
CA GLN A 33 6.60 -0.74 9.64
C GLN A 33 6.52 0.53 10.47
N SER A 34 7.05 1.66 9.98
CA SER A 34 6.93 2.95 10.67
C SER A 34 5.48 3.48 10.72
N GLU A 35 4.63 2.98 9.83
CA GLU A 35 3.22 3.35 9.75
C GLU A 35 2.29 2.43 10.55
N ARG A 36 2.82 1.46 11.30
CA ARG A 36 2.01 0.54 12.13
C ARG A 36 1.37 1.27 13.31
N ASP A 37 0.17 0.81 13.67
CA ASP A 37 -0.64 1.29 14.80
C ASP A 37 -0.98 2.79 14.76
N GLN A 38 -1.07 3.38 13.56
CA GLN A 38 -1.44 4.78 13.36
C GLN A 38 -2.36 4.97 12.15
N TYR A 39 -2.92 6.16 12.02
CA TYR A 39 -3.66 6.54 10.82
C TYR A 39 -2.71 6.87 9.67
N ILE A 40 -3.06 6.37 8.48
CA ILE A 40 -2.45 6.80 7.23
C ILE A 40 -3.54 7.31 6.30
N SER A 41 -3.17 8.26 5.45
CA SER A 41 -4.03 8.73 4.37
C SER A 41 -3.28 8.89 3.06
N PHE A 42 -3.99 8.65 1.96
CA PHE A 42 -3.45 8.77 0.61
C PHE A 42 -4.58 8.90 -0.41
N THR A 43 -4.25 9.43 -1.58
CA THR A 43 -5.17 9.53 -2.72
C THR A 43 -4.78 8.50 -3.77
N ASP A 44 -5.74 7.72 -4.25
CA ASP A 44 -5.48 6.73 -5.31
C ASP A 44 -5.42 7.39 -6.71
N SER A 45 -5.09 6.61 -7.74
CA SER A 45 -5.00 7.09 -9.13
C SER A 45 -6.34 7.56 -9.72
N ARG A 46 -7.47 7.25 -9.06
CA ARG A 46 -8.80 7.72 -9.45
C ARG A 46 -9.20 9.01 -8.71
N GLY A 47 -8.31 9.55 -7.86
CA GLY A 47 -8.58 10.75 -7.07
C GLY A 47 -9.38 10.48 -5.80
N ILE A 48 -9.54 9.22 -5.38
CA ILE A 48 -10.31 8.87 -4.18
C ILE A 48 -9.38 9.00 -2.96
N TYR A 49 -9.81 9.77 -1.97
CA TYR A 49 -9.15 9.87 -0.66
C TYR A 49 -9.43 8.62 0.17
N HIS A 50 -8.36 8.00 0.67
CA HIS A 50 -8.42 6.89 1.61
C HIS A 50 -7.78 7.33 2.92
N GLU A 51 -8.43 6.99 4.02
CA GLU A 51 -7.89 7.12 5.37
C GLU A 51 -8.24 5.87 6.15
N LEU A 52 -7.25 5.29 6.82
CA LEU A 52 -7.44 4.06 7.60
C LEU A 52 -6.49 4.01 8.79
N ASN A 53 -6.93 3.34 9.85
CA ASN A 53 -6.08 2.98 10.98
C ASN A 53 -5.37 1.66 10.67
N THR A 54 -4.04 1.66 10.64
CA THR A 54 -3.25 0.47 10.29
C THR A 54 -3.34 -0.63 11.36
N LYS A 55 -3.79 -0.30 12.58
CA LYS A 55 -4.04 -1.26 13.66
C LYS A 55 -5.13 -2.29 13.31
N ASP A 56 -6.11 -1.90 12.49
CA ASP A 56 -7.25 -2.75 12.14
C ASP A 56 -6.97 -3.63 10.90
N VAL A 57 -5.81 -3.45 10.27
CA VAL A 57 -5.38 -4.25 9.12
C VAL A 57 -4.92 -5.63 9.58
N ARG A 58 -5.51 -6.69 9.02
CA ARG A 58 -5.14 -8.07 9.34
C ARG A 58 -3.89 -8.52 8.60
N VAL A 59 -3.79 -8.17 7.32
CA VAL A 59 -2.66 -8.57 6.46
C VAL A 59 -2.25 -7.38 5.60
N THR A 60 -0.94 -7.13 5.53
CA THR A 60 -0.35 -6.17 4.58
C THR A 60 0.54 -6.94 3.61
N GLN A 61 0.24 -6.82 2.31
CA GLN A 61 1.05 -7.38 1.24
C GLN A 61 1.79 -6.26 0.51
N VAL A 62 3.06 -6.49 0.18
CA VAL A 62 3.91 -5.56 -0.58
C VAL A 62 4.54 -6.31 -1.74
N ALA A 63 4.41 -5.80 -2.95
CA ALA A 63 5.05 -6.36 -4.13
C ALA A 63 5.52 -5.24 -5.06
N GLU A 64 6.68 -5.44 -5.70
CA GLU A 64 7.13 -4.59 -6.80
C GLU A 64 6.08 -4.64 -7.92
N TYR A 65 5.62 -3.47 -8.36
CA TYR A 65 4.62 -3.34 -9.39
C TYR A 65 5.30 -3.11 -10.73
N HIS A 66 5.25 -4.13 -11.57
CA HIS A 66 5.63 -4.00 -12.97
C HIS A 66 4.37 -3.66 -13.76
N ARG A 67 4.27 -2.41 -14.22
CA ARG A 67 3.21 -2.01 -15.14
C ARG A 67 3.33 -2.87 -16.39
N VAL A 68 2.45 -3.85 -16.53
CA VAL A 68 2.35 -4.62 -17.76
C VAL A 68 1.64 -3.70 -18.74
N ASP A 69 2.40 -3.11 -19.66
CA ASP A 69 1.81 -2.43 -20.81
C ASP A 69 0.98 -3.48 -21.56
N LYS A 70 -0.34 -3.40 -21.41
CA LYS A 70 -1.27 -4.10 -22.29
C LYS A 70 -1.21 -3.36 -23.62
N PHE A 71 -0.44 -3.92 -24.55
CA PHE A 71 -0.55 -3.64 -25.98
C PHE A 71 -1.90 -4.15 -26.51
#